data_AF-A0A2E4GR03-F1
#
_entry.id   AF-A0A2E4GR03-F1
#
_cell.length_a   1.000
_cell.length_b   1.000
_cell.length_c   1.000
_cell.angle_alpha   90.00
_cell.angle_beta   90.00
_cell.angle_gamma   90.00
#
_symmetry.space_group_name_H-M   'P 1'
#
loop_
_entity.id
_entity.type
_entity.pdbx_description
1 polymer ?
#
loop_
_entity_poly.entity_id
_entity_poly.type
_entity_poly.pdbx_seq_one_letter_code
_entity_poly.pdbx_strand_id
1 'polypeptide(L)'
;MQSSSHPVTLSQRAYSLIEVLAASSIIVIALGAALSLGIVTVSQEESGSRIARGLSIQENAARLFRLGLSPEEIIRLIPPDPCVEELLISDPYSVMAGSVTVSASDIKLTVITNPSKVGWISAALGNNSVVNEARRTLSKLTVYRPHTRAGS
;
A
#
# COMPACT_ATOMS: atom_id res chain seq x y z
N MET A 1 33.16 -15.48 -69.69
CA MET A 1 32.11 -14.58 -69.16
C MET A 1 30.80 -15.37 -69.11
N GLN A 2 30.45 -15.93 -67.96
CA GLN A 2 29.10 -16.44 -67.70
C GLN A 2 28.67 -15.85 -66.36
N SER A 3 27.84 -14.81 -66.44
CA SER A 3 27.24 -14.16 -65.29
C SER A 3 25.97 -14.93 -64.94
N SER A 4 26.04 -15.76 -63.90
CA SER A 4 24.88 -16.46 -63.33
C SER A 4 24.03 -15.47 -62.53
N SER A 5 23.15 -14.74 -63.21
CA SER A 5 22.10 -13.95 -62.54
C SER A 5 21.01 -14.89 -62.04
N HIS A 6 21.18 -15.42 -60.83
CA HIS A 6 20.07 -16.02 -60.09
C HIS A 6 19.03 -14.93 -59.84
N PRO A 7 17.77 -15.08 -60.27
CA PRO A 7 16.71 -14.19 -59.82
C PRO A 7 16.52 -14.45 -58.33
N VAL A 8 16.95 -13.50 -57.48
CA VAL A 8 16.55 -13.51 -56.07
C VAL A 8 15.04 -13.39 -56.07
N THR A 9 14.37 -14.50 -55.76
CA THR A 9 12.93 -14.64 -55.90
C THR A 9 12.28 -13.62 -54.97
N LEU A 10 11.33 -12.82 -55.48
CA LEU A 10 10.60 -11.82 -54.71
C LEU A 10 10.02 -12.39 -53.39
N SER A 11 9.70 -13.69 -53.39
CA SER A 11 9.31 -14.46 -52.22
C SER A 11 10.32 -14.41 -51.08
N GLN A 12 11.63 -14.56 -51.32
CA GLN A 12 12.66 -14.50 -50.27
C GLN A 12 12.75 -13.13 -49.59
N ARG A 13 12.56 -12.04 -50.35
CA ARG A 13 12.54 -10.67 -49.77
C ARG A 13 11.29 -10.42 -48.94
N ALA A 14 10.12 -10.89 -49.38
CA ALA A 14 8.89 -10.77 -48.62
C ALA A 14 8.97 -11.55 -47.29
N TYR A 15 9.55 -12.75 -47.29
CA TYR A 15 9.81 -13.52 -46.07
C TYR A 15 10.73 -12.77 -45.09
N SER A 16 11.80 -12.12 -45.59
CA SER A 16 12.69 -11.29 -44.75
C SER A 16 11.99 -10.05 -44.19
N LEU A 17 11.13 -9.38 -44.97
CA LEU A 17 10.35 -8.23 -44.49
C LEU A 17 9.30 -8.62 -43.44
N ILE A 18 8.63 -9.77 -43.62
CA ILE A 18 7.70 -10.33 -42.63
C ILE A 18 8.43 -10.69 -41.34
N GLU A 19 9.65 -11.24 -41.44
CA GLU A 19 10.48 -11.57 -40.28
C GLU A 19 10.91 -10.32 -39.51
N VAL A 20 11.35 -9.26 -40.20
CA VAL A 20 11.69 -7.97 -39.55
C VAL A 20 10.44 -7.33 -38.94
N LEU A 21 9.29 -7.41 -39.60
CA LEU A 21 8.02 -6.92 -39.06
C LEU A 21 7.64 -7.69 -37.79
N ALA A 22 7.74 -9.02 -37.80
CA ALA A 22 7.48 -9.86 -36.64
C ALA A 22 8.47 -9.60 -35.49
N ALA A 23 9.77 -9.44 -35.79
CA ALA A 23 10.78 -9.11 -34.78
C ALA A 23 10.51 -7.73 -34.16
N SER A 24 10.15 -6.74 -34.97
CA SER A 24 9.82 -5.39 -34.51
C SER A 24 8.57 -5.35 -33.63
N SER A 25 7.54 -6.15 -33.96
CA SER A 25 6.32 -6.21 -33.15
C SER A 25 6.58 -6.85 -31.78
N ILE A 26 7.41 -7.89 -31.73
CA ILE A 26 7.85 -8.50 -30.47
C ILE A 26 8.57 -7.49 -29.58
N ILE A 27 9.49 -6.69 -30.15
CA ILE A 27 10.24 -5.67 -29.39
C ILE A 27 9.28 -4.62 -28.82
N VAL A 28 8.32 -4.13 -29.61
CA VAL A 28 7.34 -3.14 -29.16
C VAL A 28 6.47 -3.71 -28.03
N ILE A 29 6.03 -4.96 -28.15
CA ILE A 29 5.26 -5.64 -27.10
C ILE A 29 6.10 -5.78 -25.83
N ALA A 30 7.36 -6.22 -25.96
CA ALA A 30 8.28 -6.37 -24.83
C ALA A 30 8.55 -5.03 -24.12
N LEU A 31 8.73 -3.95 -24.88
CA LEU A 31 8.91 -2.61 -24.33
C LEU A 31 7.65 -2.13 -23.59
N GLY A 32 6.47 -2.34 -24.17
CA GLY A 32 5.21 -2.03 -23.52
C GLY A 32 5.01 -2.81 -22.22
N ALA A 33 5.36 -4.09 -22.21
CA ALA A 33 5.32 -4.92 -21.01
C ALA A 33 6.32 -4.44 -19.94
N ALA A 34 7.54 -4.09 -20.33
CA ALA A 34 8.57 -3.57 -19.41
C ALA A 34 8.14 -2.23 -18.77
N LEU A 35 7.59 -1.31 -19.55
CA LEU A 35 7.07 -0.04 -19.04
C LEU A 35 5.87 -0.24 -18.11
N SER A 36 4.94 -1.12 -18.50
CA SER A 36 3.79 -1.49 -17.67
C SER A 36 4.23 -2.05 -16.31
N LEU A 37 5.19 -2.98 -16.33
CA LEU A 37 5.75 -3.57 -15.11
C LEU A 37 6.46 -2.52 -14.26
N GLY A 38 7.25 -1.62 -14.87
CA GLY A 38 7.92 -0.53 -14.17
C GLY A 38 6.95 0.35 -13.39
N ILE A 39 5.84 0.76 -14.03
CA ILE A 39 4.79 1.57 -13.38
C ILE A 39 4.17 0.81 -12.20
N VAL A 40 3.87 -0.48 -12.37
CA VAL A 40 3.29 -1.30 -11.30
C VAL A 40 4.25 -1.46 -10.13
N THR A 41 5.54 -1.71 -10.38
CA THR A 41 6.53 -1.90 -9.31
C THR A 41 6.69 -0.65 -8.45
N VAL A 42 6.78 0.54 -9.05
CA VAL A 42 6.86 1.82 -8.32
C VAL A 42 5.60 2.04 -7.48
N SER A 43 4.42 1.74 -8.03
CA SER A 43 3.16 1.86 -7.28
C SER A 43 3.09 0.91 -6.08
N GLN A 44 3.61 -0.31 -6.22
CA GLN A 44 3.68 -1.27 -5.13
C GLN A 44 4.65 -0.82 -4.02
N GLU A 45 5.81 -0.27 -4.39
CA GLU A 45 6.78 0.27 -3.44
C GLU A 45 6.19 1.42 -2.63
N GLU A 46 5.55 2.39 -3.30
CA GLU A 46 4.93 3.52 -2.61
C GLU A 46 3.82 3.06 -1.66
N SER A 47 2.97 2.13 -2.12
CA SER A 47 1.92 1.54 -1.29
C SER A 47 2.49 0.84 -0.06
N GLY A 48 3.56 0.04 -0.24
CA GLY A 48 4.26 -0.63 0.85
C GLY A 48 4.88 0.35 1.85
N SER A 49 5.51 1.41 1.36
CA SER A 49 6.10 2.48 2.19
C SER A 49 5.05 3.18 3.04
N ARG A 50 3.88 3.48 2.47
CA ARG A 50 2.74 4.09 3.19
C ARG A 50 2.22 3.16 4.29
N ILE A 51 2.08 1.87 4.00
CA ILE A 51 1.65 0.87 4.99
C ILE A 51 2.66 0.77 6.14
N ALA A 52 3.96 0.70 5.83
CA ALA A 52 5.01 0.63 6.83
C ALA A 52 5.01 1.86 7.74
N ARG A 53 4.79 3.05 7.18
CA ARG A 53 4.64 4.28 7.96
C ARG A 53 3.42 4.22 8.89
N GLY A 54 2.28 3.75 8.38
CA GLY A 54 1.09 3.54 9.21
C GLY A 54 1.35 2.58 10.38
N LEU A 55 2.00 1.45 10.13
CA LEU A 55 2.38 0.50 11.19
C LEU A 55 3.29 1.16 12.23
N SER A 56 4.27 1.96 11.80
CA SER A 56 5.13 2.70 12.72
C SER A 56 4.35 3.68 13.60
N ILE A 57 3.37 4.39 13.03
CA ILE A 57 2.48 5.28 13.79
C ILE A 57 1.64 4.47 14.79
N GLN A 58 1.09 3.33 14.37
CA GLN A 58 0.31 2.44 15.22
C GLN A 58 1.14 1.88 16.40
N GLU A 59 2.39 1.50 16.16
CA GLU A 59 3.31 1.06 17.20
C GLU A 59 3.70 2.19 18.16
N ASN A 60 3.93 3.39 17.63
CA ASN A 60 4.22 4.56 18.46
C ASN A 60 3.02 4.92 19.34
N ALA A 61 1.80 4.89 18.80
CA ALA A 61 0.57 5.06 19.58
C ALA A 61 0.46 4.01 20.70
N ALA A 62 0.79 2.74 20.40
CA ALA A 62 0.80 1.66 21.38
C ALA A 62 1.83 1.89 22.50
N ARG A 63 3.01 2.41 22.16
CA ARG A 63 4.05 2.74 23.16
C ARG A 63 3.60 3.89 24.05
N LEU A 64 2.99 4.93 23.48
CA LEU A 64 2.46 6.06 24.25
C LEU A 64 1.33 5.62 25.20
N PHE A 65 0.46 4.71 24.75
CA PHE A 65 -0.56 4.11 25.62
C PHE A 65 0.05 3.32 26.78
N ARG A 66 1.12 2.56 26.54
CA ARG A 66 1.87 1.84 27.60
C ARG A 66 2.53 2.80 28.59
N LEU A 67 3.02 3.94 28.13
CA LEU A 67 3.55 5.01 28.98
C LEU A 67 2.46 5.68 29.83
N GLY A 68 1.20 5.50 29.45
CA GLY A 68 0.04 5.86 30.25
C GLY A 68 -0.66 7.15 29.86
N LEU A 69 -0.37 7.67 28.67
CA LEU A 69 -1.10 8.80 28.09
C LEU A 69 -2.54 8.39 27.77
N SER A 70 -3.46 9.36 27.84
CA SER A 70 -4.84 9.13 27.43
C SER A 70 -4.95 9.05 25.90
N PRO A 71 -5.96 8.34 25.35
CA PRO A 71 -6.20 8.28 23.91
C PRO A 71 -6.22 9.66 23.22
N GLU A 72 -6.80 10.67 23.87
CA GLU A 72 -6.93 12.03 23.35
C GLU A 72 -5.58 12.75 23.29
N GLU A 73 -4.72 12.53 24.29
CA GLU A 73 -3.36 13.07 24.32
C GLU A 73 -2.48 12.43 23.25
N ILE A 74 -2.64 11.12 23.03
CA ILE A 74 -1.90 10.36 22.01
C ILE A 74 -2.24 10.89 20.61
N ILE A 75 -3.53 11.10 20.31
CA ILE A 75 -3.97 11.64 19.02
C ILE A 75 -3.42 13.06 18.79
N ARG A 76 -3.30 13.87 19.84
CA ARG A 76 -2.70 15.22 19.75
C ARG A 76 -1.19 15.21 19.58
N LEU A 77 -0.51 14.19 20.09
CA LEU A 77 0.95 14.10 20.05
C LEU A 77 1.47 13.50 18.74
N ILE A 78 0.68 12.63 18.10
CA ILE A 78 1.04 12.03 16.83
C ILE A 78 0.94 13.09 15.72
N PRO A 79 2.02 13.31 14.94
CA PRO A 79 1.99 14.28 13.86
C PRO A 79 0.97 13.85 12.79
N PRO A 80 0.19 14.79 12.22
CA PRO A 80 -0.70 14.48 11.11
C PRO A 80 0.13 14.06 9.90
N ASP A 81 -0.13 12.86 9.38
CA ASP A 81 0.52 12.34 8.18
C ASP A 81 -0.50 12.25 7.03
N PRO A 82 -0.18 12.73 5.81
CA PRO A 82 -1.11 12.69 4.68
C PRO A 82 -1.45 11.27 4.19
N CYS A 83 -0.70 10.26 4.63
CA CYS A 83 -0.98 8.85 4.34
C CYS A 83 -1.95 8.23 5.35
N VAL A 84 -2.23 8.90 6.47
CA VAL A 84 -3.16 8.44 7.50
C VAL A 84 -4.48 9.15 7.32
N GLU A 85 -5.54 8.39 7.11
CA GLU A 85 -6.90 8.93 7.01
C GLU A 85 -7.56 9.05 8.38
N GLU A 86 -7.43 8.00 9.19
CA GLU A 86 -8.11 7.93 10.47
C GLU A 86 -7.32 7.06 11.45
N LEU A 87 -7.05 7.62 12.63
CA LEU A 87 -6.49 6.92 13.78
C LEU A 87 -7.56 6.89 14.88
N LEU A 88 -8.03 5.69 15.21
CA LEU A 88 -8.99 5.45 16.28
C LEU A 88 -8.34 4.66 17.40
N ILE A 89 -8.40 5.22 18.60
CA ILE A 89 -7.96 4.56 19.83
C ILE A 89 -9.21 4.39 20.68
N SER A 90 -9.54 3.16 21.05
CA SER A 90 -10.69 2.86 21.90
C SER A 90 -10.42 3.22 23.36
N ASP A 91 -11.48 3.54 24.10
CA ASP A 91 -11.40 3.82 25.52
C ASP A 91 -10.75 2.64 26.28
N PRO A 92 -9.91 2.91 27.29
CA PRO A 92 -9.26 1.87 28.06
C PRO A 92 -10.29 0.99 28.79
N TYR A 93 -10.24 -0.31 28.58
CA TYR A 93 -11.07 -1.30 29.27
C TYR A 93 -10.23 -2.23 30.14
N SER A 94 -10.78 -2.75 31.23
CA SER A 94 -10.05 -3.67 32.10
C SER A 94 -10.25 -5.12 31.66
N VAL A 95 -9.15 -5.86 31.51
CA VAL A 95 -9.12 -7.28 31.20
C VAL A 95 -8.39 -8.03 32.31
N MET A 96 -8.92 -9.18 32.70
CA MET A 96 -8.30 -10.03 33.70
C MET A 96 -7.34 -11.00 33.01
N ALA A 97 -6.04 -10.90 33.31
CA ALA A 97 -5.00 -11.80 32.81
C ALA A 97 -4.51 -12.68 33.97
N GLY A 98 -5.11 -13.87 34.13
CA GLY A 98 -4.87 -14.72 35.29
C GLY A 98 -5.40 -14.05 36.57
N SER A 99 -4.51 -13.78 37.54
CA SER A 99 -4.82 -13.12 38.82
C SER A 99 -4.59 -11.60 38.82
N VAL A 100 -4.22 -11.00 37.69
CA VAL A 100 -3.87 -9.58 37.58
C VAL A 100 -4.86 -8.84 36.69
N THR A 101 -5.35 -7.69 37.15
CA THR A 101 -6.16 -6.77 36.33
C THR A 101 -5.25 -5.89 35.47
N VAL A 102 -5.50 -5.88 34.18
CA VAL A 102 -4.68 -5.20 33.16
C VAL A 102 -5.59 -4.28 32.36
N SER A 103 -5.18 -3.03 32.14
CA SER A 103 -5.90 -2.11 31.26
C SER A 103 -5.52 -2.41 29.81
N ALA A 104 -6.49 -2.55 28.92
CA ALA A 104 -6.33 -2.78 27.50
C ALA A 104 -6.96 -1.63 26.69
N SER A 105 -6.37 -1.30 25.56
CA SER A 105 -6.96 -0.40 24.57
C SER A 105 -6.69 -0.93 23.17
N ASP A 106 -7.61 -0.65 22.27
CA ASP A 106 -7.55 -1.09 20.89
C ASP A 106 -7.18 0.07 19.98
N ILE A 107 -6.16 -0.12 19.15
CA ILE A 107 -5.67 0.87 18.21
C ILE A 107 -5.96 0.39 16.79
N LYS A 108 -6.78 1.17 16.08
CA LYS A 108 -7.15 0.96 14.69
C LYS A 108 -6.67 2.13 13.85
N LEU A 109 -6.02 1.83 12.73
CA LEU A 109 -5.47 2.84 11.83
C LEU A 109 -5.90 2.54 10.39
N THR A 110 -6.36 3.55 9.68
CA THR A 110 -6.68 3.49 8.25
C THR A 110 -5.67 4.31 7.47
N VAL A 111 -4.99 3.65 6.53
CA VAL A 111 -3.95 4.23 5.69
C VAL A 111 -4.47 4.38 4.26
N ILE A 112 -4.15 5.50 3.63
CA ILE A 112 -4.39 5.75 2.21
C ILE A 112 -3.22 5.14 1.43
N THR A 113 -3.46 4.00 0.78
CA THR A 113 -2.45 3.28 -0.02
C THR A 113 -2.39 3.78 -1.46
N ASN A 114 -3.45 4.43 -1.96
CA ASN A 114 -3.47 5.00 -3.30
C ASN A 114 -4.14 6.39 -3.31
N PRO A 115 -3.36 7.49 -3.29
CA PRO A 115 -3.92 8.84 -3.21
C PRO A 115 -4.63 9.29 -4.49
N SER A 116 -4.24 8.79 -5.67
CA SER A 116 -4.83 9.20 -6.95
C SER A 116 -6.28 8.70 -7.10
N LYS A 117 -6.60 7.55 -6.50
CA LYS A 117 -7.98 7.06 -6.37
C LYS A 117 -8.82 7.84 -5.34
N VAL A 118 -8.20 8.54 -4.38
CA VAL A 118 -8.92 9.34 -3.37
C VAL A 118 -9.32 10.72 -3.89
N GLY A 119 -8.46 11.38 -4.68
CA GLY A 119 -8.69 12.76 -5.14
C GLY A 119 -9.74 12.95 -6.25
N TRP A 120 -10.04 11.92 -7.04
CA TRP A 120 -10.98 12.04 -8.18
C TRP A 120 -12.45 11.80 -7.80
N ILE A 121 -12.73 11.24 -6.62
CA ILE A 121 -14.06 10.72 -6.27
C ILE A 121 -14.93 11.74 -5.51
N SER A 122 -14.36 12.83 -4.99
CA SER A 122 -15.16 13.91 -4.38
C SER A 122 -16.09 14.63 -5.37
N ALA A 123 -15.87 14.46 -6.68
CA ALA A 123 -16.68 15.07 -7.74
C ALA A 123 -17.56 14.08 -8.53
N ALA A 124 -17.37 12.77 -8.35
CA ALA A 124 -18.07 11.73 -9.12
C ALA A 124 -18.84 10.79 -8.18
N LEU A 125 -20.16 10.94 -8.23
CA LEU A 125 -21.17 10.19 -7.50
C LEU A 125 -20.89 8.67 -7.46
N GLY A 126 -20.64 8.12 -6.26
CA GLY A 126 -21.25 6.85 -5.85
C GLY A 126 -20.57 5.51 -6.19
N ASN A 127 -19.24 5.39 -6.21
CA ASN A 127 -18.58 4.07 -6.35
C ASN A 127 -17.79 3.67 -5.09
N ASN A 128 -18.49 3.11 -4.09
CA ASN A 128 -17.92 2.67 -2.80
C ASN A 128 -16.83 1.59 -2.94
N SER A 129 -16.80 0.84 -4.06
CA SER A 129 -15.81 -0.23 -4.29
C SER A 129 -14.40 0.28 -4.57
N VAL A 130 -14.26 1.39 -5.32
CA VAL A 130 -12.96 1.97 -5.70
C VAL A 130 -12.32 2.70 -4.52
N VAL A 131 -13.13 3.32 -3.67
CA VAL A 131 -12.69 3.96 -2.43
C VAL A 131 -12.12 2.94 -1.45
N ASN A 132 -12.73 1.76 -1.34
CA ASN A 132 -12.23 0.67 -0.49
C ASN A 132 -10.92 0.06 -0.99
N GLU A 133 -10.61 0.18 -2.28
CA GLU A 133 -9.35 -0.31 -2.86
C GLU A 133 -8.17 0.66 -2.62
N ALA A 134 -8.48 1.94 -2.39
CA ALA A 134 -7.51 2.99 -2.12
C ALA A 134 -7.13 3.13 -0.64
N ARG A 135 -7.93 2.52 0.23
CA ARG A 135 -7.81 2.56 1.69
C ARG A 135 -7.46 1.18 2.20
N ARG A 136 -6.54 1.11 3.16
CA ARG A 136 -6.24 -0.12 3.87
C ARG A 136 -6.36 0.10 5.35
N THR A 137 -7.34 -0.55 5.96
CA THR A 137 -7.45 -0.65 7.41
C THR A 137 -6.40 -1.65 7.89
N LEU A 138 -5.51 -1.22 8.77
CA LEU A 138 -4.52 -2.09 9.39
C LEU A 138 -5.19 -3.01 10.42
N SER A 139 -4.53 -4.13 10.70
CA SER A 139 -4.97 -5.05 11.74
C SER A 139 -5.08 -4.32 13.08
N LYS A 140 -6.17 -4.58 13.79
CA LYS A 140 -6.42 -4.06 15.13
C LYS A 140 -5.29 -4.48 16.06
N LEU A 141 -4.66 -3.52 16.74
CA LEU A 141 -3.63 -3.78 17.73
C LEU A 141 -4.20 -3.56 19.12
N THR A 142 -4.36 -4.63 19.88
CA THR A 142 -4.75 -4.57 21.29
C THR A 142 -3.52 -4.43 22.16
N VAL A 143 -3.47 -3.36 22.96
CA VAL A 143 -2.31 -3.00 23.78
C VAL A 143 -2.69 -3.12 25.24
N TYR A 144 -1.87 -3.86 26.00
CA TYR A 144 -2.07 -4.11 27.42
C TYR A 144 -1.11 -3.26 28.28
N ARG A 145 -1.63 -2.74 29.39
CA ARG A 145 -0.95 -1.98 30.42
C ARG A 145 -1.25 -2.59 31.80
N PRO A 146 -0.24 -3.10 32.53
CA PRO A 146 -0.46 -3.60 33.88
C PRO A 146 -0.81 -2.45 34.82
N HIS A 147 -1.78 -2.66 35.72
CA HIS A 147 -1.95 -1.80 36.86
C HIS A 147 -1.00 -2.25 37.97
N THR A 148 0.00 -1.42 38.28
CA THR A 148 0.69 -1.54 39.55
C THR A 148 -0.30 -1.10 40.62
N ARG A 149 -0.81 -2.04 41.41
CA ARG A 149 -1.50 -1.73 42.67
C ARG A 149 -0.53 -0.89 43.49
N ALA A 150 -0.71 0.44 43.49
CA ALA A 150 -0.01 1.31 44.41
C ALA A 150 -0.31 0.79 45.81
N GLY A 151 0.75 0.48 46.55
CA GLY A 151 0.67 -0.07 47.89
C GLY A 151 -0.24 0.79 48.77
N SER A 152 -1.05 0.08 49.56
CA SER A 152 -1.75 0.57 50.74
C SER A 152 -0.89 1.43 51.64
#